data_AF-T2IHD4-F1
#
_entry.id   AF-T2IHD4-F1
#
_cell.length_a   1.000
_cell.length_b   1.000
_cell.length_c   1.000
_cell.angle_alpha   90.00
_cell.angle_beta   90.00
_cell.angle_gamma   90.00
#
_symmetry.space_group_name_H-M   'P 1'
#
loop_
_entity.id
_entity.type
_entity.pdbx_description
1 polymer ?
#
loop_
_entity_poly.entity_id
_entity_poly.type
_entity_poly.pdbx_seq_one_letter_code
_entity_poly.pdbx_strand_id
1 'polypeptide(L)' 'MEMDTETEEESAIEALDGAEWMGRALRVNKARPREDRRSQGRGSTHRY' A
#
# COMPACT_ATOMS: atom_id res chain seq x y z
N MET A 1 3.38 -23.83 10.51
CA MET A 1 4.62 -23.27 9.95
C MET A 1 4.35 -21.78 9.81
N GLU A 2 4.79 -21.00 10.80
CA GLU A 2 4.76 -19.52 10.78
C GLU A 2 6.18 -19.06 10.44
N MET A 3 6.61 -19.18 9.17
CA MET A 3 7.97 -18.80 8.75
C MET A 3 8.01 -18.14 7.35
N ASP A 4 6.87 -17.81 6.75
CA ASP A 4 6.85 -17.60 5.28
C ASP A 4 6.53 -16.17 4.83
N THR A 5 5.82 -15.35 5.61
CA THR A 5 5.26 -14.11 5.03
C THR A 5 6.28 -12.99 4.80
N GLU A 6 7.30 -12.83 5.64
CA GLU A 6 8.26 -11.72 5.49
C GLU A 6 9.32 -12.01 4.42
N THR A 7 9.78 -13.25 4.33
CA THR A 7 10.76 -13.68 3.32
C THR A 7 10.14 -13.73 1.93
N GLU A 8 8.89 -14.19 1.81
CA GLU A 8 8.14 -14.14 0.55
C GLU A 8 7.83 -12.71 0.12
N GLU A 9 7.56 -11.80 1.08
CA GLU A 9 7.32 -10.39 0.79
C GLU A 9 8.55 -9.74 0.15
N GLU A 10 9.75 -9.97 0.69
CA GLU A 10 10.98 -9.39 0.16
C GLU A 10 11.29 -9.89 -1.25
N SER A 11 11.17 -11.21 -1.49
CA SER A 11 11.37 -11.82 -2.81
C SER A 11 10.38 -11.31 -3.87
N ALA A 12 9.11 -11.11 -3.48
CA ALA A 12 8.11 -10.55 -4.38
C ALA A 12 8.38 -9.07 -4.70
N ILE A 13 8.92 -8.30 -3.76
CA ILE A 13 9.33 -6.91 -3.99
C ILE A 13 10.50 -6.86 -4.98
N GLU A 14 11.56 -7.65 -4.77
CA GLU A 14 12.72 -7.69 -5.66
C GLU A 14 12.37 -8.11 -7.09
N ALA A 15 11.46 -9.08 -7.24
CA ALA A 15 11.04 -9.56 -8.56
C ALA A 15 10.19 -8.54 -9.34
N LEU A 16 9.48 -7.65 -8.65
CA LEU A 16 8.54 -6.70 -9.24
C LEU A 16 9.07 -5.27 -9.31
N ASP A 17 10.07 -4.92 -8.51
CA ASP A 17 10.73 -3.61 -8.56
C ASP A 17 11.61 -3.50 -9.82
N GLY A 18 11.24 -2.58 -10.70
CA GLY A 18 11.86 -2.41 -12.01
C GLY A 18 11.24 -3.25 -13.14
N ALA A 19 10.27 -4.11 -12.85
CA ALA A 19 9.57 -4.86 -13.88
C ALA A 19 8.77 -3.94 -14.79
N GLU A 20 8.82 -4.18 -16.10
CA GLU A 20 8.11 -3.36 -17.08
C GLU A 20 6.68 -3.86 -17.27
N TRP A 21 5.71 -3.07 -16.82
CA TRP A 21 4.29 -3.36 -16.94
C TRP A 21 3.62 -2.31 -17.81
N MET A 22 2.97 -2.75 -18.89
CA MET A 22 2.28 -1.86 -19.85
C MET A 22 3.17 -0.66 -20.30
N GLY A 23 4.46 -0.92 -20.54
CA GLY A 23 5.43 0.10 -21.00
C GLY A 23 5.88 1.08 -19.91
N ARG A 24 5.70 0.75 -18.62
CA ARG A 24 6.17 1.54 -17.48
C ARG A 24 6.89 0.64 -16.49
N ALA A 25 8.05 1.09 -15.99
CA ALA A 25 8.72 0.42 -14.89
C ALA A 25 7.89 0.57 -13.60
N LEU A 26 7.55 -0.55 -12.97
CA LEU A 26 6.91 -0.56 -11.66
C LEU A 26 7.95 -0.33 -10.57
N ARG A 27 7.61 0.45 -9.55
CA ARG A 27 8.44 0.62 -8.35
C ARG A 27 7.72 0.05 -7.14
N VAL A 28 8.19 -1.07 -6.61
CA VAL A 28 7.54 -1.80 -5.52
C VAL A 28 8.31 -1.56 -4.23
N ASN A 29 7.60 -1.17 -3.17
CA ASN A 29 8.20 -0.84 -1.87
C ASN A 29 7.32 -1.40 -0.76
N LYS A 30 7.92 -1.76 0.38
CA LYS A 30 7.18 -2.17 1.57
C LYS A 30 6.16 -1.10 1.98
N ALA A 31 4.90 -1.49 2.06
CA ALA A 31 3.82 -0.57 2.36
C ALA A 31 3.93 -0.06 3.81
N ARG A 32 3.84 1.26 4.00
CA ARG A 32 3.68 1.82 5.34
C ARG A 32 2.23 1.63 5.81
N PRO A 33 2.00 1.39 7.12
CA PRO A 33 0.64 1.31 7.67
C PRO A 33 -0.18 2.51 7.24
N ARG A 34 -1.34 2.26 6.64
CA ARG A 34 -2.24 3.34 6.23
C ARG A 34 -2.88 3.90 7.49
N GLU A 35 -2.64 5.17 7.77
CA GLU A 35 -3.36 5.84 8.85
C GLU A 35 -4.85 5.86 8.52
N ASP A 36 -5.66 5.44 9.49
CA ASP A 36 -7.11 5.34 9.39
C ASP A 36 -7.68 6.76 9.23
N ARG A 37 -7.78 7.23 7.98
CA ARG A 37 -8.45 8.49 7.64
C ARG A 37 -9.95 8.29 7.83
N ARG A 38 -10.37 8.19 9.09
CA ARG A 38 -11.76 8.40 9.46
C ARG A 38 -12.15 9.72 8.82
N SER A 39 -13.08 9.65 7.89
CA SER A 39 -13.71 10.78 7.25
C SER A 39 -14.26 11.72 8.32
N GLN A 40 -13.40 12.59 8.85
CA GLN A 40 -13.81 13.76 9.61
C GLN A 40 -14.31 14.75 8.58
N GLY A 41 -15.52 14.44 8.10
CA GLY A 41 -16.34 15.35 7.33
C GLY A 41 -16.54 16.60 8.17
N ARG A 42 -15.67 17.58 7.91
CA ARG A 42 -15.93 18.98 8.17
C ARG A 42 -17.25 19.33 7.50
N GLY A 43 -18.28 19.60 8.29
CA GLY A 43 -19.61 19.88 7.77
C GLY A 43 -20.55 20.42 8.85
N SER A 44 -20.12 21.47 9.55
CA SER A 44 -20.98 22.28 10.39
C SER A 44 -22.07 22.97 9.56
N THR A 45 -23.28 22.41 9.47
CA THR A 45 -24.45 23.16 8.98
C THR A 45 -25.73 22.43 9.38
N HIS A 46 -26.36 22.83 10.50
CA HIS A 46 -27.49 23.77 10.58
C HIS A 46 -28.79 23.03 10.92
N ARG A 47 -29.11 23.08 12.22
CA ARG A 47 -30.42 23.44 12.79
C ARG A 47 -31.60 23.30 11.83
N TYR A 48 -32.51 22.38 12.12
CA TYR A 48 -33.95 22.63 12.20
C TYR A 48 -34.57 21.64 13.19
#